data_AF-A0A7D9M2Q4-F1
#
_entry.id   AF-A0A7D9M2Q4-F1
#
_cell.length_a   1.000
_cell.length_b   1.000
_cell.length_c   1.000
_cell.angle_alpha   90.00
_cell.angle_beta   90.00
_cell.angle_gamma   90.00
#
_symmetry.space_group_name_H-M   'P 1'
#
loop_
_entity.id
_entity.type
_entity.pdbx_description
1 polymer ?
#
loop_
_entity_poly.entity_id
_entity_poly.type
_entity_poly.pdbx_seq_one_letter_code
_entity_poly.pdbx_strand_id
1 'polypeptide(L)'
;MVAFYTLTKGEHPFGEEPDRLRNLLDGNAVYLVKLKDTAAKNLISWMLSHDPKDRPSAEEALKHPYLQSQKQQFEMLCKIGNQPEIKTRDAKLDVVRTLNSDPKDWRSQMDAHVLKYLSTDYLKGKTFRYTPLWTDCLRLIRNVKEYWNDRPRPRPEVFYVVGDPQEYFLNLFPNLPVVVHTIVRSCDWKERSDLEQYFK
;
A
#
# COMPACT_ATOMS: atom_id res chain seq x y z
N MET A 1 -2.56 -1.26 -22.64
CA MET A 1 -2.42 -0.12 -23.59
C MET A 1 -3.62 0.82 -23.54
N VAL A 2 -4.86 0.34 -23.70
CA VAL A 2 -6.07 1.19 -23.64
C VAL A 2 -6.15 2.04 -22.37
N ALA A 3 -5.91 1.45 -21.19
CA ALA A 3 -5.93 2.20 -19.94
C ALA A 3 -4.91 3.36 -19.90
N PHE A 4 -3.69 3.16 -20.43
CA PHE A 4 -2.71 4.25 -20.57
C PHE A 4 -3.24 5.35 -21.49
N TYR A 5 -3.75 4.98 -22.67
CA TYR A 5 -4.31 5.91 -23.65
C TYR A 5 -5.44 6.76 -23.06
N THR A 6 -6.33 6.16 -22.28
CA THR A 6 -7.40 6.87 -21.59
C THR A 6 -6.86 7.87 -20.56
N LEU A 7 -5.88 7.45 -19.74
CA LEU A 7 -5.31 8.30 -18.69
C LEU A 7 -4.45 9.44 -19.24
N THR A 8 -3.81 9.26 -20.39
CA THR A 8 -3.00 10.29 -21.07
C THR A 8 -3.78 11.08 -22.12
N LYS A 9 -5.05 10.76 -22.32
CA LYS A 9 -5.94 11.40 -23.32
C LYS A 9 -5.43 11.29 -24.76
N GLY A 10 -4.83 10.16 -25.12
CA GLY A 10 -4.51 9.88 -26.52
C GLY A 10 -3.13 9.27 -26.79
N GLU A 11 -2.28 9.15 -25.77
CA GLU A 11 -0.90 8.75 -26.00
C GLU A 11 -0.73 7.23 -25.95
N HIS A 12 0.33 6.75 -26.60
CA HIS A 12 0.72 5.35 -26.57
C HIS A 12 1.92 5.15 -25.61
N PRO A 13 1.92 4.12 -24.73
CA PRO A 13 2.97 3.97 -23.72
C PRO A 13 4.38 3.76 -24.31
N PHE A 14 4.45 3.23 -25.54
CA PHE A 14 5.71 2.98 -26.27
C PHE A 14 6.10 4.12 -27.23
N GLY A 15 5.47 5.29 -27.11
CA GLY A 15 5.82 6.47 -27.92
C GLY A 15 5.08 6.54 -29.27
N GLU A 16 5.61 7.40 -30.14
CA GLU A 16 5.06 7.69 -31.47
C GLU A 16 5.71 6.82 -32.56
N GLU A 17 5.07 6.77 -33.73
CA GLU A 17 5.68 6.16 -34.91
C GLU A 17 6.84 7.05 -35.40
N PRO A 18 7.93 6.48 -35.96
CA PRO A 18 8.12 5.07 -36.30
C PRO A 18 8.73 4.19 -35.19
N ASP A 19 9.17 4.78 -34.06
CA ASP A 19 9.94 4.06 -33.03
C ASP A 19 9.08 3.15 -32.15
N ARG A 20 7.75 3.32 -32.18
CA ARG A 20 6.80 2.59 -31.32
C ARG A 20 6.96 1.08 -31.38
N LEU A 21 7.05 0.51 -32.58
CA LEU A 21 7.16 -0.95 -32.74
C LEU A 21 8.45 -1.47 -32.11
N ARG A 22 9.57 -0.77 -32.33
CA ARG A 22 10.86 -1.10 -31.72
C ARG A 22 10.77 -1.03 -30.20
N ASN A 23 10.23 0.06 -29.65
CA ASN A 23 10.04 0.22 -28.22
C ASN A 23 9.17 -0.90 -27.61
N LEU A 24 8.12 -1.34 -28.31
CA LEU A 24 7.30 -2.47 -27.89
C LEU A 24 8.10 -3.79 -27.86
N LEU A 25 8.84 -4.08 -28.93
CA LEU A 25 9.67 -5.28 -29.05
C LEU A 25 10.79 -5.31 -28.00
N ASP A 26 11.34 -4.15 -27.64
CA ASP A 26 12.37 -4.01 -26.61
C ASP A 26 11.78 -3.91 -25.19
N GLY A 27 10.44 -3.86 -25.04
CA GLY A 27 9.77 -3.69 -23.74
C GLY A 27 9.91 -2.29 -23.12
N ASN A 28 10.33 -1.31 -23.91
CA ASN A 28 10.64 0.06 -23.48
C ASN A 28 9.41 0.96 -23.52
N ALA A 29 8.61 0.97 -22.44
CA ALA A 29 7.47 1.87 -22.27
C ALA A 29 7.91 3.33 -21.98
N VAL A 30 8.52 3.99 -22.97
CA VAL A 30 9.15 5.32 -22.86
C VAL A 30 8.22 6.43 -22.34
N TYR A 31 6.92 6.34 -22.59
CA TYR A 31 5.95 7.36 -22.14
C TYR A 31 5.30 7.03 -20.80
N LEU A 32 5.68 5.94 -20.13
CA LEU A 32 5.18 5.61 -18.80
C LEU A 32 5.45 6.74 -17.77
N VAL A 33 6.50 7.54 -17.99
CA VAL A 33 6.82 8.74 -17.20
C VAL A 33 5.73 9.83 -17.24
N LYS A 34 4.89 9.84 -18.27
CA LYS A 34 3.82 10.85 -18.44
C LYS A 34 2.64 10.62 -17.48
N LEU A 35 2.53 9.45 -16.87
CA LEU A 35 1.57 9.21 -15.78
C LEU A 35 2.05 9.89 -14.49
N LYS A 36 1.31 10.91 -14.04
CA LYS A 36 1.59 11.66 -12.80
C LYS A 36 1.19 10.88 -11.55
N ASP A 37 0.09 10.14 -11.63
CA ASP A 37 -0.38 9.30 -10.53
C ASP A 37 0.52 8.06 -10.41
N THR A 38 1.19 7.94 -9.27
CA THR A 38 2.16 6.86 -9.03
C THR A 38 1.49 5.49 -8.89
N ALA A 39 0.25 5.44 -8.39
CA ALA A 39 -0.54 4.22 -8.27
C ALA A 39 -1.01 3.76 -9.66
N ALA A 40 -1.49 4.69 -10.49
CA ALA A 40 -1.84 4.39 -11.88
C ALA A 40 -0.61 3.89 -12.65
N LYS A 41 0.53 4.58 -12.49
CA LYS A 41 1.79 4.22 -13.12
C LYS A 41 2.25 2.82 -12.72
N ASN A 42 2.13 2.45 -11.44
CA ASN A 42 2.47 1.11 -10.95
C ASN A 42 1.62 0.03 -11.63
N LEU A 43 0.29 0.20 -11.65
CA LEU A 43 -0.63 -0.73 -12.31
C LEU A 43 -0.31 -0.88 -13.79
N ILE A 44 -0.20 0.24 -14.51
CA ILE A 44 0.04 0.21 -15.96
C ILE A 44 1.41 -0.40 -16.26
N SER A 45 2.44 -0.14 -15.44
CA SER A 45 3.74 -0.80 -15.58
C SER A 45 3.62 -2.31 -15.46
N TRP A 46 2.83 -2.81 -14.51
CA TRP A 46 2.60 -4.24 -14.31
C TRP A 46 1.81 -4.87 -15.47
N MET A 47 0.78 -4.18 -15.98
CA MET A 47 0.04 -4.62 -17.16
C MET A 47 0.87 -4.65 -18.44
N LEU A 48 1.93 -3.84 -18.50
CA LEU A 48 2.83 -3.71 -19.64
C LEU A 48 4.16 -4.47 -19.45
N SER A 49 4.26 -5.37 -18.46
CA SER A 49 5.44 -6.22 -18.28
C SER A 49 5.84 -6.87 -19.60
N HIS A 50 7.13 -6.83 -19.92
CA HIS A 50 7.61 -7.31 -21.21
C HIS A 50 7.34 -8.81 -21.38
N ASP A 51 7.75 -9.62 -20.39
CA ASP A 51 7.37 -11.03 -20.31
C ASP A 51 5.85 -11.16 -20.04
N PRO A 52 5.09 -11.85 -20.91
CA PRO A 52 3.68 -12.13 -20.68
C PRO A 52 3.38 -12.82 -19.34
N LYS A 53 4.29 -13.63 -18.80
CA LYS A 53 4.11 -14.35 -17.52
C LYS A 53 4.11 -13.43 -16.31
N ASP A 54 4.74 -12.25 -16.44
CA ASP A 54 4.80 -11.24 -15.38
C ASP A 54 3.62 -10.26 -15.43
N ARG A 55 2.76 -10.38 -16.44
CA ARG A 55 1.55 -9.55 -16.56
C ARG A 55 0.46 -10.09 -15.64
N PRO A 56 -0.33 -9.21 -15.00
CA PRO A 56 -1.49 -9.64 -14.23
C PRO A 56 -2.56 -10.23 -15.14
N SER A 57 -3.32 -11.17 -14.60
CA SER A 57 -4.66 -11.48 -15.09
C SER A 57 -5.58 -10.26 -14.93
N ALA A 58 -6.74 -10.26 -15.58
CA ALA A 58 -7.73 -9.20 -15.37
C ALA A 58 -8.21 -9.14 -13.90
N GLU A 59 -8.35 -10.30 -13.26
CA GLU A 59 -8.78 -10.42 -11.86
C GLU A 59 -7.71 -9.86 -10.90
N GLU A 60 -6.45 -10.20 -11.13
CA GLU A 60 -5.31 -9.67 -10.37
C GLU A 60 -5.17 -8.16 -10.56
N ALA A 61 -5.34 -7.66 -11.78
CA ALA A 61 -5.28 -6.22 -12.08
C ALA A 61 -6.38 -5.44 -11.35
N LEU A 62 -7.59 -5.99 -11.26
CA LEU A 62 -8.72 -5.38 -10.53
C LEU A 62 -8.44 -5.25 -9.04
N LYS A 63 -7.64 -6.15 -8.45
CA LYS A 63 -7.24 -6.12 -7.03
C LYS A 63 -6.16 -5.09 -6.72
N HIS A 64 -5.55 -4.49 -7.74
CA HIS A 64 -4.54 -3.46 -7.54
C HIS A 64 -5.13 -2.24 -6.81
N PRO A 65 -4.43 -1.66 -5.81
CA PRO A 65 -4.95 -0.56 -4.98
C PRO A 65 -5.50 0.64 -5.75
N TYR A 66 -4.93 0.95 -6.92
CA TYR A 66 -5.44 2.00 -7.82
C TYR A 66 -6.92 1.84 -8.21
N LEU A 67 -7.39 0.60 -8.37
CA LEU A 67 -8.78 0.29 -8.75
C LEU A 67 -9.65 -0.08 -7.55
N GLN A 68 -9.06 -0.28 -6.38
CA GLN A 68 -9.75 -0.67 -5.16
C GLN A 68 -10.27 0.57 -4.42
N SER A 69 -11.42 0.43 -3.76
CA SER A 69 -11.94 1.46 -2.86
C SER A 69 -10.98 1.70 -1.69
N GLN A 70 -11.04 2.89 -1.09
CA GLN A 70 -10.28 3.20 0.13
C GLN A 70 -10.52 2.17 1.25
N LYS A 71 -11.75 1.67 1.36
CA LYS A 71 -12.10 0.60 2.30
C LYS A 71 -11.29 -0.67 2.05
N GLN A 72 -11.27 -1.16 0.82
CA GLN A 72 -10.51 -2.36 0.46
C GLN A 72 -9.00 -2.17 0.67
N GLN A 73 -8.47 -1.00 0.32
CA GLN A 73 -7.07 -0.65 0.57
C GLN A 73 -6.72 -0.68 2.06
N PHE A 74 -7.54 -0.04 2.90
CA PHE A 74 -7.34 0.00 4.34
C PHE A 74 -7.49 -1.36 5.00
N GLU A 75 -8.47 -2.15 4.57
CA GLU A 75 -8.66 -3.53 5.03
C GLU A 75 -7.46 -4.42 4.69
N MET A 76 -6.90 -4.30 3.48
CA MET A 76 -5.67 -4.99 3.10
C MET A 76 -4.51 -4.63 4.03
N LEU A 77 -4.27 -3.33 4.27
CA LEU A 77 -3.21 -2.88 5.18
C LEU A 77 -3.40 -3.46 6.59
N CYS A 78 -4.63 -3.47 7.10
CA CYS A 78 -4.95 -4.05 8.39
C CYS A 78 -4.73 -5.56 8.42
N LYS A 79 -5.11 -6.27 7.35
CA LYS A 79 -4.94 -7.72 7.23
C LYS A 79 -3.46 -8.11 7.22
N ILE A 80 -2.64 -7.38 6.46
CA ILE A 80 -1.18 -7.55 6.46
C ILE A 80 -0.62 -7.21 7.85
N GLY A 81 -1.01 -6.07 8.44
CA GLY A 81 -0.60 -5.66 9.79
C GLY A 81 -0.98 -6.64 10.91
N ASN A 82 -1.94 -7.53 10.65
CA ASN A 82 -2.38 -8.57 11.57
C ASN A 82 -1.55 -9.87 11.48
N GLN A 83 -0.74 -10.04 10.44
CA GLN A 83 0.06 -11.25 10.26
C GLN A 83 1.10 -11.39 11.38
N PRO A 84 1.28 -12.60 11.95
CA PRO A 84 2.17 -12.81 13.10
C PRO A 84 3.62 -12.41 12.80
N GLU A 85 4.07 -12.59 11.56
CA GLU A 85 5.41 -12.23 11.09
C GLU A 85 5.67 -10.72 11.14
N ILE A 86 4.65 -9.91 10.91
CA ILE A 86 4.73 -8.45 11.05
C ILE A 86 4.92 -8.06 12.52
N LYS A 87 4.31 -8.81 13.44
CA LYS A 87 4.46 -8.60 14.89
C LYS A 87 5.86 -8.96 15.38
N THR A 88 6.43 -10.07 14.91
CA THR A 88 7.77 -10.52 15.30
C THR A 88 8.88 -9.72 14.63
N ARG A 89 8.58 -9.04 13.51
CA ARG A 89 9.55 -8.33 12.67
C ARG A 89 10.68 -9.26 12.21
N ASP A 90 10.32 -10.49 11.86
CA ASP A 90 11.30 -11.49 11.46
C ASP A 90 11.97 -11.12 10.12
N ALA A 91 13.16 -10.52 10.20
CA ALA A 91 13.92 -10.06 9.05
C ALA A 91 14.44 -11.19 8.14
N LYS A 92 14.30 -12.46 8.55
CA LYS A 92 14.59 -13.62 7.69
C LYS A 92 13.56 -13.76 6.57
N LEU A 93 12.36 -13.22 6.77
CA LEU A 93 11.28 -13.30 5.79
C LEU A 93 11.40 -12.16 4.78
N ASP A 94 11.34 -12.53 3.49
CA ASP A 94 11.55 -11.60 2.38
C ASP A 94 10.56 -10.44 2.40
N VAL A 95 9.29 -10.70 2.72
CA VAL A 95 8.25 -9.68 2.85
C VAL A 95 8.57 -8.66 3.94
N VAL A 96 9.03 -9.12 5.11
CA VAL A 96 9.35 -8.25 6.26
C VAL A 96 10.60 -7.44 5.96
N ARG A 97 11.61 -8.09 5.39
CA ARG A 97 12.87 -7.43 5.00
C ARG A 97 12.61 -6.35 3.95
N THR A 98 11.80 -6.65 2.93
CA THR A 98 11.48 -5.71 1.85
C THR A 98 10.58 -4.57 2.33
N LEU A 99 9.58 -4.85 3.18
CA LEU A 99 8.77 -3.80 3.80
C LEU A 99 9.64 -2.81 4.57
N ASN A 100 10.71 -3.28 5.20
CA ASN A 100 11.57 -2.47 6.08
C ASN A 100 12.85 -1.96 5.39
N SER A 101 13.03 -2.17 4.08
CA SER A 101 14.29 -1.84 3.39
C SER A 101 14.53 -0.35 3.17
N ASP A 102 13.46 0.46 3.10
CA ASP A 102 13.52 1.93 3.07
C ASP A 102 12.75 2.50 4.28
N PRO A 103 13.34 2.45 5.49
CA PRO A 103 12.67 2.90 6.71
C PRO A 103 12.70 4.42 6.77
N LYS A 104 11.89 5.07 5.92
CA LYS A 104 11.48 6.45 6.16
C LYS A 104 10.70 6.48 7.46
N ASP A 105 11.10 7.36 8.38
CA ASP A 105 10.46 7.45 9.68
C ASP A 105 9.04 7.97 9.56
N TRP A 106 8.09 7.07 9.31
CA TRP A 106 6.67 7.36 9.14
C TRP A 106 6.08 8.09 10.36
N ARG A 107 6.69 7.94 11.53
CA ARG A 107 6.27 8.59 12.77
C ARG A 107 6.41 10.11 12.68
N SER A 108 7.40 10.61 11.93
CA SER A 108 7.62 12.05 11.73
C SER A 108 6.53 12.73 10.90
N GLN A 109 5.72 11.96 10.18
CA GLN A 109 4.57 12.47 9.42
C GLN A 109 3.35 12.67 10.34
N MET A 110 3.34 12.08 11.54
CA MET A 110 2.24 12.18 12.51
C MET A 110 2.53 13.25 13.57
N ASP A 111 1.47 13.94 14.01
CA ASP A 111 1.55 14.72 15.24
C ASP A 111 1.93 13.80 16.43
N ALA A 112 2.86 14.28 17.26
CA ALA A 112 3.42 13.48 18.34
C ALA A 112 2.38 13.13 19.42
N HIS A 113 1.40 14.00 19.68
CA HIS A 113 0.33 13.75 20.63
C HIS A 113 -0.67 12.74 20.08
N VAL A 114 -1.02 12.85 18.79
CA VAL A 114 -1.86 11.87 18.09
C VAL A 114 -1.18 10.50 18.11
N LEU A 115 0.09 10.42 17.71
CA LEU A 115 0.84 9.15 17.71
C LEU A 115 0.90 8.54 19.12
N LYS A 116 1.20 9.32 20.15
CA LYS A 116 1.24 8.85 21.55
C LYS A 116 -0.11 8.30 22.00
N TYR A 117 -1.20 9.00 21.65
CA TYR A 117 -2.56 8.59 21.97
C TYR A 117 -2.93 7.28 21.25
N LEU A 118 -2.72 7.20 19.93
CA LEU A 118 -3.02 6.01 19.14
C LEU A 118 -2.16 4.80 19.56
N SER A 119 -0.97 5.06 20.09
CA SER A 119 -0.07 4.04 20.62
C SER A 119 -0.43 3.51 22.00
N THR A 120 -1.40 4.12 22.67
CA THR A 120 -1.79 3.74 24.03
C THR A 120 -3.07 2.89 24.02
N ASP A 121 -3.00 1.73 24.64
CA ASP A 121 -4.14 0.92 25.06
C ASP A 121 -4.54 1.39 26.46
N TYR A 122 -5.57 2.22 26.49
CA TYR A 122 -6.07 2.82 27.73
C TYR A 122 -6.85 1.83 28.61
N LEU A 123 -7.34 0.73 28.05
CA LEU A 123 -8.02 -0.32 28.83
C LEU A 123 -7.00 -1.12 29.64
N LYS A 124 -5.81 -1.36 29.08
CA LYS A 124 -4.73 -2.11 29.73
C LYS A 124 -3.65 -1.23 30.35
N GLY A 125 -3.79 0.10 30.28
CA GLY A 125 -2.78 1.05 30.74
C GLY A 125 -1.41 0.86 30.07
N LYS A 126 -1.38 0.38 28.81
CA LYS A 126 -0.15 -0.03 28.13
C LYS A 126 0.10 0.84 26.90
N THR A 127 1.26 1.49 26.85
CA THR A 127 1.73 2.17 25.64
C THR A 127 2.64 1.26 24.83
N PHE A 128 2.28 1.02 23.57
CA PHE A 128 3.10 0.29 22.63
C PHE A 128 4.20 1.18 22.06
N ARG A 129 5.43 0.68 22.02
CA ARG A 129 6.54 1.36 21.35
C ARG A 129 6.60 0.90 19.90
N TYR A 130 6.16 1.77 19.00
CA TYR A 130 6.34 1.59 17.56
C TYR A 130 7.67 2.23 17.11
N THR A 131 8.45 1.45 16.38
CA THR A 131 9.69 1.86 15.72
C THR A 131 9.39 2.53 14.37
N PRO A 132 10.38 3.18 13.73
CA PRO A 132 10.27 3.69 12.36
C PRO A 132 9.98 2.64 11.27
N LEU A 133 9.96 1.35 11.60
CA LEU A 133 9.77 0.28 10.63
C LEU A 133 8.33 0.26 10.10
N TRP A 134 8.16 -0.02 8.81
CA TRP A 134 6.83 -0.10 8.18
C TRP A 134 5.97 -1.22 8.75
N THR A 135 6.58 -2.32 9.22
CA THR A 135 5.85 -3.36 9.96
C THR A 135 5.15 -2.80 11.20
N ASP A 136 5.76 -1.83 11.88
CA ASP A 136 5.15 -1.18 13.05
C ASP A 136 4.08 -0.16 12.67
N CYS A 137 4.23 0.53 11.53
CA CYS A 137 3.17 1.36 10.96
C CYS A 137 1.92 0.52 10.69
N LEU A 138 2.06 -0.62 10.01
CA LEU A 138 0.96 -1.53 9.70
C LEU A 138 0.29 -2.08 10.96
N ARG A 139 1.07 -2.36 12.01
CA ARG A 139 0.54 -2.76 13.32
C ARG A 139 -0.24 -1.65 14.00
N LEU A 140 0.25 -0.41 13.93
CA LEU A 140 -0.48 0.76 14.45
C LEU A 140 -1.82 0.89 13.73
N ILE A 141 -1.82 0.90 12.38
CA ILE A 141 -3.03 1.00 11.55
C ILE A 141 -4.05 -0.08 11.94
N ARG A 142 -3.61 -1.35 11.97
CA ARG A 142 -4.44 -2.48 12.39
C ARG A 142 -5.01 -2.30 13.81
N ASN A 143 -4.19 -1.88 14.77
CA ASN A 143 -4.62 -1.67 16.16
C ASN A 143 -5.56 -0.49 16.31
N VAL A 144 -5.41 0.56 15.48
CA VAL A 144 -6.38 1.66 15.45
C VAL A 144 -7.71 1.15 14.91
N LYS A 145 -7.73 0.43 13.78
CA LYS A 145 -8.98 -0.15 13.24
C LYS A 145 -9.71 -0.99 14.28
N GLU A 146 -9.00 -1.89 14.96
CA GLU A 146 -9.59 -2.85 15.91
C GLU A 146 -10.26 -2.15 17.10
N TYR A 147 -9.64 -1.08 17.62
CA TYR A 147 -10.03 -0.50 18.91
C TYR A 147 -10.53 0.94 18.81
N TRP A 148 -10.68 1.53 17.61
CA TRP A 148 -11.01 2.96 17.46
C TRP A 148 -12.28 3.36 18.22
N ASN A 149 -13.33 2.53 18.12
CA ASN A 149 -14.62 2.81 18.74
C ASN A 149 -14.63 2.63 20.26
N ASP A 150 -13.74 1.78 20.78
CA ASP A 150 -13.63 1.48 22.22
C ASP A 150 -12.65 2.40 22.95
N ARG A 151 -11.96 3.30 22.22
CA ARG A 151 -10.99 4.22 22.81
C ARG A 151 -11.69 5.26 23.69
N PRO A 152 -11.21 5.48 24.92
CA PRO A 152 -11.76 6.53 25.78
C PRO A 152 -11.47 7.89 25.16
N ARG A 153 -12.35 8.87 25.36
CA ARG A 153 -12.25 10.19 24.73
C ARG A 153 -11.82 11.32 25.69
N PRO A 154 -10.74 11.18 26.49
CA PRO A 154 -10.30 12.25 27.38
C PRO A 154 -9.62 13.40 26.61
N ARG A 155 -9.35 13.19 25.31
CA ARG A 155 -8.66 14.11 24.40
C ARG A 155 -9.43 14.23 23.08
N PRO A 156 -10.57 14.95 23.08
CA PRO A 156 -11.43 15.04 21.90
C PRO A 156 -10.70 15.62 20.67
N GLU A 157 -9.68 16.46 20.88
CA GLU A 157 -8.82 17.00 19.83
C GLU A 157 -8.17 15.93 18.94
N VAL A 158 -7.77 14.79 19.53
CA VAL A 158 -7.19 13.68 18.74
C VAL A 158 -8.24 13.08 17.80
N PHE A 159 -9.49 12.97 18.25
CA PHE A 159 -10.57 12.45 17.42
C PHE A 159 -10.99 13.43 16.33
N TYR A 160 -10.86 14.73 16.54
CA TYR A 160 -11.08 15.72 15.48
C TYR A 160 -9.97 15.69 14.44
N VAL A 161 -8.71 15.54 14.86
CA VAL A 161 -7.56 15.45 13.94
C VAL A 161 -7.59 14.16 13.13
N VAL A 162 -7.91 13.04 13.77
CA VAL A 162 -7.99 11.74 13.07
C VAL A 162 -9.27 11.64 12.26
N GLY A 163 -10.42 12.07 12.80
CA GLY A 163 -11.71 11.87 12.16
C GLY A 163 -12.00 10.38 11.93
N ASP A 164 -12.17 10.00 10.67
CA ASP A 164 -12.22 8.60 10.25
C ASP A 164 -10.79 8.02 10.10
N PRO A 165 -10.44 6.93 10.80
CA PRO A 165 -9.09 6.37 10.74
C PRO A 165 -8.68 5.88 9.35
N GLN A 166 -9.61 5.37 8.54
CA GLN A 166 -9.29 4.91 7.20
C GLN A 166 -8.87 6.11 6.34
N GLU A 167 -9.66 7.17 6.32
CA GLU A 167 -9.32 8.40 5.59
C GLU A 167 -8.02 9.02 6.13
N TYR A 168 -7.85 9.08 7.45
CA TYR A 168 -6.65 9.61 8.09
C TYR A 168 -5.37 8.93 7.60
N PHE A 169 -5.31 7.59 7.70
CA PHE A 169 -4.10 6.86 7.34
C PHE A 169 -3.85 6.82 5.84
N LEU A 170 -4.90 6.77 5.00
CA LEU A 170 -4.73 6.80 3.55
C LEU A 170 -4.33 8.20 3.04
N ASN A 171 -4.79 9.27 3.67
CA ASN A 171 -4.32 10.62 3.36
C ASN A 171 -2.89 10.86 3.85
N LEU A 172 -2.54 10.29 5.02
CA LEU A 172 -1.20 10.42 5.58
C LEU A 172 -0.16 9.59 4.80
N PHE A 173 -0.54 8.40 4.34
CA PHE A 173 0.34 7.47 3.63
C PHE A 173 -0.26 7.02 2.28
N PRO A 174 -0.44 7.95 1.31
CA PRO A 174 -1.20 7.68 0.09
C PRO A 174 -0.61 6.58 -0.80
N ASN A 175 0.71 6.37 -0.73
CA ASN A 175 1.39 5.35 -1.53
C ASN A 175 1.53 4.00 -0.81
N LEU A 176 1.23 3.94 0.50
CA LEU A 176 1.43 2.74 1.31
C LEU A 176 0.64 1.53 0.79
N PRO A 177 -0.64 1.64 0.38
CA PRO A 177 -1.37 0.53 -0.21
C PRO A 177 -0.66 -0.08 -1.41
N VAL A 178 -0.20 0.76 -2.36
CA VAL A 178 0.49 0.31 -3.59
C VAL A 178 1.81 -0.37 -3.25
N VAL A 179 2.58 0.21 -2.32
CA VAL A 179 3.86 -0.36 -1.87
C VAL A 179 3.65 -1.73 -1.22
N VAL A 180 2.74 -1.83 -0.26
CA VAL A 180 2.45 -3.10 0.43
C VAL A 180 1.93 -4.14 -0.54
N HIS A 181 0.99 -3.76 -1.42
CA HIS A 181 0.46 -4.66 -2.44
C HIS A 181 1.59 -5.18 -3.36
N THR A 182 2.48 -4.29 -3.82
CA THR A 182 3.61 -4.66 -4.69
C THR A 182 4.58 -5.62 -4.02
N ILE A 183 4.86 -5.43 -2.73
CA ILE A 183 5.78 -6.29 -1.98
C ILE A 183 5.14 -7.67 -1.76
N VAL A 184 3.88 -7.70 -1.31
CA VAL A 184 3.18 -8.96 -1.02
C VAL A 184 2.92 -9.77 -2.29
N ARG A 185 2.57 -9.14 -3.42
CA ARG A 185 2.41 -9.83 -4.71
C ARG A 185 3.72 -10.40 -5.26
N SER A 186 4.88 -9.94 -4.78
CA SER A 186 6.20 -10.39 -5.24
C SER A 186 6.81 -11.51 -4.40
N CYS A 187 6.12 -11.97 -3.36
CA CYS A 187 6.57 -13.07 -2.52
C CYS A 187 5.50 -14.16 -2.38
N ASP A 188 5.82 -15.19 -1.60
CA ASP A 188 4.96 -16.35 -1.32
C ASP A 188 3.66 -15.99 -0.59
N TRP A 189 3.56 -14.80 0.01
CA TRP A 189 2.34 -14.37 0.70
C TRP A 189 1.14 -14.20 -0.21
N LYS A 190 1.33 -13.89 -1.50
CA LYS A 190 0.23 -13.83 -2.47
C LYS A 190 -0.52 -15.16 -2.60
N GLU A 191 0.14 -16.27 -2.26
CA GLU A 191 -0.43 -17.62 -2.33
C GLU A 191 -1.24 -17.99 -1.09
N ARG A 192 -1.17 -17.21 -0.01
CA ARG A 192 -1.89 -17.49 1.24
C ARG A 192 -3.39 -17.36 1.06
N SER A 193 -4.13 -18.37 1.50
CA SER A 193 -5.60 -18.42 1.43
C SER A 193 -6.26 -17.28 2.20
N ASP A 194 -5.69 -16.84 3.32
CA ASP A 194 -6.25 -15.74 4.09
C ASP A 194 -6.03 -14.36 3.45
N LEU A 195 -5.19 -14.27 2.40
CA LEU A 195 -4.89 -13.06 1.65
C LEU A 195 -5.46 -13.08 0.22
N GLU A 196 -6.04 -14.20 -0.23
CA GLU A 196 -6.52 -14.44 -1.60
C GLU A 196 -7.39 -13.32 -2.15
N GLN A 197 -8.33 -12.81 -1.33
CA GLN A 197 -9.24 -11.74 -1.74
C GLN A 197 -8.51 -10.46 -2.22
N TYR A 198 -7.27 -10.22 -1.77
CA TYR A 198 -6.48 -9.04 -2.13
C TYR A 198 -5.46 -9.28 -3.25
N PHE A 199 -5.17 -10.52 -3.64
CA PHE A 199 -4.06 -10.82 -4.56
C PHE A 199 -4.37 -11.81 -5.68
N LYS A 200 -5.46 -12.60 -5.60
CA LYS A 200 -5.82 -13.63 -6.59
C LYS A 200 -7.23 -13.47 -7.10
#